data_AF-A0A1T2CFY5-F1
#
_entry.id   AF-A0A1T2CFY5-F1
#
_cell.length_a   1.000
_cell.length_b   1.000
_cell.length_c   1.000
_cell.angle_alpha   90.00
_cell.angle_beta   90.00
_cell.angle_gamma   90.00
#
_symmetry.space_group_name_H-M   'P 1'
#
loop_
_entity.id
_entity.type
_entity.pdbx_description
1 polymer ?
#
loop_
_entity_poly.entity_id
_entity_poly.type
_entity_poly.pdbx_seq_one_letter_code
_entity_poly.pdbx_strand_id
1 'polypeptide(L)'
;MMNIITSHTTEEIDLEHFLKLETIGINPEELEEHNEDYMGRYKETEILFRDHRYETKLPWKDDQSELLPNFQIAKKRTEPLLEDYKKSPNGWRSTVKI
;
A
#
# COMPACT_ATOMS: atom_id res chain seq x y z
N MET A 1 -33.83 -12.18 -22.42
CA MET A 1 -33.40 -10.88 -21.88
C MET A 1 -33.45 -10.97 -20.37
N MET A 2 -32.33 -10.77 -19.69
CA MET A 2 -32.26 -10.75 -18.23
C MET A 2 -31.96 -9.31 -17.80
N ASN A 3 -32.90 -8.67 -17.12
CA ASN A 3 -32.67 -7.38 -16.48
C ASN A 3 -32.20 -7.65 -15.06
N ILE A 4 -30.92 -7.40 -14.79
CA ILE A 4 -30.38 -7.40 -13.43
C ILE A 4 -30.65 -5.99 -12.89
N ILE A 5 -31.63 -5.86 -11.99
CA ILE A 5 -31.83 -4.66 -11.19
C ILE A 5 -30.81 -4.73 -10.06
N THR A 6 -29.66 -4.08 -10.21
CA THR A 6 -28.76 -3.82 -9.09
C THR A 6 -29.39 -2.72 -8.24
N SER A 7 -29.96 -3.11 -7.10
CA SER A 7 -30.24 -2.20 -5.99
C SER A 7 -28.92 -1.64 -5.50
N HIS A 8 -28.54 -0.48 -6.00
CA HIS A 8 -27.44 0.31 -5.46
C HIS A 8 -27.97 0.96 -4.19
N THR A 9 -27.65 0.36 -3.04
CA THR A 9 -27.70 1.07 -1.78
C THR A 9 -26.72 2.23 -1.92
N THR A 10 -27.23 3.45 -2.04
CA THR A 10 -26.41 4.66 -1.99
C THR A 10 -25.97 4.83 -0.55
N GLU A 11 -24.98 4.05 -0.12
CA GLU A 11 -24.27 4.33 1.12
C GLU A 11 -23.55 5.66 0.91
N GLU A 12 -23.91 6.63 1.75
CA GLU A 12 -23.28 7.94 1.74
C GLU A 12 -21.81 7.75 2.13
N ILE A 13 -20.93 7.84 1.13
CA ILE A 13 -19.50 7.64 1.33
C ILE A 13 -19.00 8.78 2.21
N ASP A 14 -18.66 8.45 3.46
CA ASP A 14 -17.97 9.37 4.36
C ASP A 14 -16.53 9.55 3.88
N LEU A 15 -16.37 10.43 2.90
CA LEU A 15 -15.08 10.79 2.32
C LEU A 15 -14.09 11.28 3.38
N GLU A 16 -14.57 11.94 4.44
CA GLU A 16 -13.70 12.40 5.52
C GLU A 16 -13.11 11.21 6.27
N HIS A 17 -13.92 10.18 6.55
CA HIS A 17 -13.43 8.93 7.12
C HIS A 17 -12.44 8.22 6.20
N PHE A 18 -12.70 8.13 4.90
CA PHE A 18 -11.78 7.49 3.96
C PHE A 18 -10.44 8.24 3.78
N LEU A 19 -10.43 9.54 4.01
CA LEU A 19 -9.23 10.37 3.89
C LEU A 19 -8.43 10.48 5.20
N LYS A 20 -8.97 10.01 6.33
CA LYS A 20 -8.24 9.92 7.59
C LYS A 20 -7.11 8.89 7.45
N LEU A 21 -5.91 9.29 7.88
CA LEU A 21 -4.69 8.48 7.77
C LEU A 21 -4.83 7.16 8.53
N GLU A 22 -5.53 7.21 9.66
CA GLU A 22 -5.84 6.08 10.51
C GLU A 22 -6.67 5.02 9.76
N THR A 23 -7.59 5.47 8.91
CA THR A 23 -8.49 4.61 8.13
C THR A 23 -7.76 3.87 7.00
N ILE A 24 -6.66 4.44 6.49
CA ILE A 24 -5.76 3.78 5.53
C ILE A 24 -4.61 3.02 6.21
N GLY A 25 -4.64 2.90 7.54
CA GLY A 25 -3.65 2.15 8.32
C GLY A 25 -2.33 2.88 8.56
N ILE A 26 -2.33 4.21 8.46
CA ILE A 26 -1.19 5.06 8.80
C ILE A 26 -1.43 5.66 10.18
N ASN A 27 -0.60 5.27 11.15
CA ASN A 27 -0.64 5.82 12.50
C ASN A 27 0.26 7.07 12.58
N PRO A 28 -0.28 8.28 12.85
CA PRO A 28 0.51 9.51 12.94
C PRO A 28 1.60 9.44 14.03
N GLU A 29 1.32 8.75 15.14
CA GLU A 29 2.26 8.63 16.26
C GLU A 29 3.51 7.82 15.90
N GLU A 30 3.42 6.91 14.91
CA GLU A 30 4.56 6.14 14.39
C GLU A 30 5.44 6.93 13.42
N LEU A 31 5.00 8.11 12.97
CA LEU A 31 5.71 8.96 12.01
C LEU A 31 6.68 9.96 12.67
N GLU A 32 6.54 10.23 13.96
CA GLU A 32 7.25 11.33 14.62
C GLU A 32 8.71 11.03 14.98
N GLU A 33 9.12 9.78 15.23
CA GLU A 33 10.41 9.52 15.87
C GLU A 33 11.67 9.62 14.96
N HIS A 34 11.54 9.69 13.62
CA HIS A 34 12.72 9.54 12.74
C HIS A 34 12.80 10.44 11.49
N ASN A 35 11.86 11.37 11.26
CA ASN A 35 11.71 11.97 9.93
C ASN A 35 12.33 13.37 9.72
N GLU A 36 12.51 14.19 10.76
CA GLU A 36 12.96 15.58 10.54
C GLU A 36 14.42 15.69 10.07
N ASP A 37 15.37 14.97 10.69
CA ASP A 37 16.79 14.99 10.29
C ASP A 37 16.98 14.39 8.88
N TYR A 38 16.27 13.31 8.57
CA TYR A 38 16.33 12.68 7.25
C TYR A 38 15.83 13.62 6.14
N MET A 39 14.67 14.23 6.35
CA MET A 39 14.07 15.10 5.34
C MET A 39 14.88 16.39 5.11
N GLY A 40 15.51 16.91 6.17
CA GLY A 40 16.46 18.02 6.08
C GLY A 40 17.64 17.66 5.18
N ARG A 41 18.33 16.55 5.49
CA ARG A 41 19.48 16.07 4.71
C ARG A 41 19.11 15.78 3.26
N TYR A 42 17.99 15.10 3.00
CA TYR A 42 17.52 14.79 1.66
C TYR A 42 17.36 16.05 0.79
N LYS A 43 16.76 17.12 1.34
CA LYS A 43 16.61 18.40 0.61
C LYS A 43 17.95 19.03 0.26
N GLU A 44 18.93 18.92 1.14
CA GLU A 44 20.27 19.50 0.96
C GLU A 44 21.16 18.69 0.01
N THR A 45 21.06 17.36 0.03
CA THR A 45 22.00 16.47 -0.69
C THR A 45 21.43 15.85 -1.95
N GLU A 46 20.12 15.58 -2.00
CA GLU A 46 19.49 14.80 -3.07
C GLU A 46 18.65 15.64 -4.03
N ILE A 47 18.45 16.95 -3.80
CA ILE A 47 17.78 17.85 -4.74
C ILE A 47 18.83 18.76 -5.38
N LEU A 48 19.18 18.49 -6.62
CA LEU A 48 20.21 19.22 -7.37
C LEU A 48 19.59 20.01 -8.51
N PHE A 49 20.05 21.24 -8.73
CA PHE A 49 19.66 22.04 -9.89
C PHE A 49 20.79 22.06 -10.91
N ARG A 50 20.57 21.46 -12.09
CA ARG A 50 21.56 21.33 -13.18
C ARG A 50 20.85 21.49 -14.51
N ASP A 51 21.52 22.13 -15.48
CA ASP A 51 21.01 22.32 -16.84
C ASP A 51 19.57 22.84 -16.91
N HIS A 52 19.26 23.83 -16.05
CA HIS A 52 17.93 24.43 -15.89
C HIS A 52 16.81 23.47 -15.44
N ARG A 53 17.16 22.36 -14.80
CA ARG A 53 16.21 21.36 -14.28
C ARG A 53 16.58 20.92 -12.87
N TYR A 54 15.57 20.53 -12.11
CA TYR A 54 15.76 19.82 -10.85
C TYR A 54 15.93 18.32 -11.10
N GLU A 55 17.01 17.76 -10.57
CA GLU A 55 17.29 16.34 -10.49
C GLU A 55 17.16 15.90 -9.04
N THR A 56 16.47 14.78 -8.81
CA THR A 56 16.33 14.23 -7.47
C THR A 56 16.19 12.72 -7.48
N LYS A 57 16.59 12.07 -6.39
CA LYS A 57 16.33 10.65 -6.14
C LYS A 57 15.09 10.52 -5.27
N LEU A 58 14.50 9.33 -5.16
CA LEU A 58 13.40 9.15 -4.22
C LEU A 58 13.93 9.19 -2.78
N PRO A 59 13.16 9.76 -1.82
CA PRO A 59 13.55 9.85 -0.41
C PRO A 59 13.39 8.49 0.26
N TRP A 60 14.19 7.52 -0.16
CA TRP A 60 14.25 6.19 0.40
C TRP A 60 15.42 6.10 1.37
N LYS A 61 15.26 5.32 2.44
CA LYS A 61 16.37 5.07 3.36
C LYS A 61 17.45 4.25 2.64
N ASP A 62 18.71 4.60 2.85
CA ASP A 62 19.85 3.91 2.23
C ASP A 62 20.01 2.45 2.68
N ASP A 63 19.40 2.10 3.82
CA ASP A 63 19.42 0.76 4.41
C ASP A 63 18.24 -0.13 3.97
N GLN A 64 17.40 0.34 3.04
CA GLN A 64 16.33 -0.48 2.48
C GLN A 64 16.95 -1.66 1.73
N SER A 65 16.71 -2.87 2.24
CA SER A 65 17.03 -4.11 1.54
C SER A 65 16.40 -4.09 0.15
N GLU A 66 17.13 -4.59 -0.85
CA GLU A 66 16.57 -4.76 -2.19
C GLU A 66 15.23 -5.49 -2.12
N LEU A 67 14.22 -4.91 -2.78
CA LEU A 67 12.92 -5.55 -2.88
C LEU A 67 13.11 -6.92 -3.53
N LEU A 68 12.51 -7.95 -2.93
CA LEU A 68 12.50 -9.27 -3.54
C LEU A 68 11.88 -9.16 -4.94
N PRO A 69 12.40 -9.90 -5.94
CA PRO A 69 11.81 -9.94 -7.27
C PRO A 69 10.29 -10.19 -7.20
N ASN A 70 9.53 -9.52 -8.07
CA ASN A 70 8.05 -9.64 -8.11
C ASN A 70 7.57 -11.11 -8.10
N PHE A 71 8.31 -11.99 -8.78
CA PHE A 71 8.06 -13.42 -8.79
C PHE A 71 8.10 -14.05 -7.37
N GLN A 72 9.10 -13.70 -6.56
CA GLN A 72 9.24 -14.23 -5.20
C GLN A 72 8.13 -13.71 -4.28
N ILE A 73 7.74 -12.44 -4.43
CA ILE A 73 6.62 -11.85 -3.69
C ILE A 73 5.31 -12.55 -4.07
N ALA A 74 5.07 -12.75 -5.37
CA ALA A 74 3.89 -13.45 -5.86
C ALA A 74 3.85 -14.89 -5.33
N LYS A 75 4.96 -15.63 -5.44
CA LYS A 75 5.09 -17.00 -4.92
C LYS A 75 4.78 -17.08 -3.43
N LYS A 76 5.37 -16.21 -2.61
CA LYS A 76 5.14 -16.15 -1.15
C LYS A 76 3.66 -15.90 -0.81
N ARG A 77 2.95 -15.09 -1.60
CA ARG A 77 1.51 -14.81 -1.42
C ARG A 77 0.64 -15.97 -1.89
N THR A 78 1.02 -16.66 -2.96
CA THR A 78 0.22 -17.73 -3.57
C THR A 78 0.36 -19.08 -2.88
N GLU A 79 1.54 -19.41 -2.33
CA GLU A 79 1.78 -20.71 -1.70
C GLU A 79 0.81 -21.03 -0.54
N PRO A 80 0.56 -20.14 0.43
CA PRO A 80 -0.41 -20.39 1.50
C PRO A 80 -1.83 -20.61 0.95
N LEU A 81 -2.23 -19.82 -0.04
CA LEU A 81 -3.55 -19.94 -0.68
C LEU A 81 -3.73 -21.29 -1.36
N LEU A 82 -2.67 -21.82 -1.98
CA LEU A 82 -2.69 -23.14 -2.61
C LEU A 82 -2.81 -24.26 -1.56
N GLU A 83 -2.09 -24.13 -0.45
CA GLU A 83 -2.17 -25.10 0.66
C GLU A 83 -3.55 -25.08 1.32
N ASP A 84 -4.13 -23.89 1.53
CA ASP A 84 -5.48 -23.74 2.05
C ASP A 84 -6.53 -24.30 1.08
N TYR A 85 -6.34 -24.08 -0.23
CA TYR A 85 -7.19 -24.66 -1.27
C TYR A 85 -7.12 -26.19 -1.29
N LYS A 86 -5.93 -26.79 -1.14
CA LYS A 86 -5.77 -28.25 -1.05
C LYS A 86 -6.47 -28.84 0.17
N LYS A 87 -6.37 -28.16 1.33
CA LYS A 87 -7.00 -28.60 2.59
C LYS A 87 -8.52 -28.43 2.56
N SER A 88 -8.99 -27.35 1.97
CA SER A 88 -10.39 -26.98 1.89
C SER A 88 -10.68 -26.36 0.52
N PRO A 89 -11.08 -27.16 -0.49
CA PRO A 89 -11.36 -26.67 -1.85
C PRO A 89 -12.41 -25.55 -1.90
N ASN A 90 -13.22 -25.42 -0.85
CA ASN A 90 -14.28 -24.44 -0.68
C ASN A 90 -14.00 -23.40 0.43
N GLY A 91 -12.85 -23.44 1.11
CA GLY A 91 -12.55 -22.60 2.29
C GLY A 91 -12.41 -21.10 2.00
N TRP A 92 -12.13 -20.73 0.75
CA TRP A 92 -12.05 -19.33 0.32
C TRP A 92 -13.41 -18.63 0.24
N ARG A 93 -14.53 -19.38 0.25
CA ARG A 93 -15.89 -18.83 0.19
C ARG A 93 -16.35 -18.20 1.52
N SER A 94 -15.72 -18.54 2.64
CA SER A 94 -16.11 -18.03 3.97
C SER A 94 -15.42 -16.72 4.36
N THR A 95 -14.39 -16.30 3.63
CA THR A 95 -13.55 -15.14 4.02
C THR A 95 -14.01 -13.81 3.39
N VAL A 96 -14.98 -13.85 2.48
CA VAL A 96 -15.61 -12.63 1.95
C VAL A 96 -16.96 -12.43 2.65
N LYS A 97 -16.92 -11.87 3.85
CA LYS A 97 -18.05 -11.12 4.38
C LYS A 97 -17.84 -9.67 3.97
N ILE A 98 -18.49 -9.30 2.86
CA ILE A 98 -18.82 -7.90 2.56
C ILE A 98 -20.06 -7.59 3.39
#